data_AF-A0A4S2IZG1-F1
#
_entry.id   AF-A0A4S2IZG1-F1
#
_cell.length_a   1.000
_cell.length_b   1.000
_cell.length_c   1.000
_cell.angle_alpha   90.00
_cell.angle_beta   90.00
_cell.angle_gamma   90.00
#
_symmetry.space_group_name_H-M   'P 1'
#
loop_
_entity.id
_entity.type
_entity.pdbx_description
1 polymer ?
#
loop_
_entity_poly.entity_id
_entity_poly.type
_entity_poly.pdbx_seq_one_letter_code
_entity_poly.pdbx_strand_id
1 'polypeptide(L)'
;MSWDEWEQLKADAASRGGTGMRLNQTLPAGTGGDTADGLKSDKKVWTKAGEDTKGLQDGLGKALGRLADGQSGLGDPAGCRSAAAQKELYDSWKKYVGDVNGRCGDLGGLLERAGRDLAMTDGEVKAALDKIKAKYVDTEAVGGQAQDR
;
A
#
# COMPACT_ATOMS: atom_id res chain seq x y z
N MET A 1 -20.46 19.61 38.91
CA MET A 1 -21.36 19.43 37.76
C MET A 1 -22.68 18.97 38.33
N SER A 2 -23.66 19.86 38.36
CA SER A 2 -24.98 19.52 38.89
C SER A 2 -25.72 18.64 37.89
N TRP A 3 -26.55 17.73 38.39
CA TRP A 3 -27.32 16.80 37.57
C TRP A 3 -28.23 17.54 36.56
N ASP A 4 -28.64 18.76 36.91
CA ASP A 4 -29.41 19.67 36.05
C ASP A 4 -28.64 20.14 34.81
N GLU A 5 -27.31 20.33 34.92
CA GLU A 5 -26.46 20.66 33.77
C GLU A 5 -26.42 19.49 32.77
N TRP A 6 -26.55 18.26 33.27
CA TRP A 6 -26.54 17.05 32.45
C TRP A 6 -27.86 16.84 31.69
N GLU A 7 -28.99 17.15 32.33
CA GLU A 7 -30.31 17.12 31.68
C GLU A 7 -30.48 18.22 30.64
N GLN A 8 -29.99 19.43 30.91
CA GLN A 8 -29.98 20.51 29.91
C GLN A 8 -29.16 20.14 28.67
N LEU A 9 -28.01 19.49 28.84
CA LEU A 9 -27.16 19.06 27.73
C LEU A 9 -27.83 17.99 26.87
N LYS A 10 -28.56 17.05 27.49
CA LYS A 10 -29.38 16.06 26.77
C LYS A 10 -30.54 16.70 26.02
N ALA A 11 -31.24 17.64 26.65
CA ALA A 11 -32.36 18.34 26.01
C ALA A 11 -31.88 19.21 24.84
N ASP A 12 -30.73 19.87 24.96
CA ASP A 12 -30.11 20.63 23.87
C ASP A 12 -29.66 19.68 22.73
N ALA A 13 -29.11 18.51 23.04
CA ALA A 13 -28.77 17.50 22.03
C ALA A 13 -30.01 16.93 21.32
N ALA A 14 -31.11 16.69 22.04
CA ALA A 14 -32.36 16.19 21.48
C ALA A 14 -33.08 17.24 20.63
N SER A 15 -33.05 18.52 21.05
CA SER A 15 -33.62 19.64 20.28
C SER A 15 -32.80 19.96 19.02
N ARG A 16 -31.49 19.71 19.04
CA ARG A 16 -30.63 19.69 17.84
C ARG A 16 -30.91 18.51 16.90
N GLY A 17 -31.78 17.57 17.28
CA GLY A 17 -32.16 16.35 16.55
C GLY A 17 -32.78 16.54 15.16
N GLY A 18 -32.95 17.77 14.67
CA GLY A 18 -33.26 18.08 13.26
C GLY A 18 -32.05 18.46 12.40
N THR A 19 -30.92 18.81 13.02
CA THR A 19 -29.66 19.08 12.31
C THR A 19 -28.82 17.82 12.38
N GLY A 20 -29.19 16.82 11.57
CA GLY A 20 -28.49 15.55 11.51
C GLY A 20 -26.99 15.78 11.46
N MET A 21 -26.28 15.20 12.43
CA MET A 21 -24.82 15.20 12.45
C MET A 21 -24.36 14.39 11.23
N ARG A 22 -24.15 15.09 10.11
CA ARG A 22 -23.77 14.55 8.81
C ARG A 22 -22.28 14.21 8.83
N LEU A 23 -21.92 13.20 9.61
CA LEU A 23 -20.56 12.65 9.69
C LEU A 23 -20.13 11.92 8.40
N ASN A 24 -21.03 11.74 7.43
CA ASN A 24 -20.73 11.01 6.20
C ASN A 24 -21.49 11.54 4.99
N GLN A 25 -21.27 12.80 4.61
CA GLN A 25 -21.84 13.34 3.37
C GLN A 25 -20.78 13.94 2.46
N THR A 26 -20.42 13.18 1.45
CA THR A 26 -20.01 13.70 0.15
C THR A 26 -21.26 14.26 -0.56
N LEU A 27 -21.11 15.42 -1.21
CA LEU A 27 -22.17 16.08 -1.98
C LEU A 27 -22.68 15.20 -3.13
N PRO A 28 -23.96 15.31 -3.54
CA PRO A 28 -24.55 14.44 -4.54
C PRO A 28 -24.21 14.94 -5.96
N ALA A 29 -23.75 14.04 -6.81
CA ALA A 29 -23.96 14.15 -8.24
C ALA A 29 -24.58 12.84 -8.72
N GLY A 30 -25.86 12.91 -9.12
CA GLY A 30 -26.50 11.86 -9.91
C GLY A 30 -27.32 10.85 -9.11
N THR A 31 -28.63 11.01 -9.18
CA THR A 31 -29.67 10.03 -8.87
C THR A 31 -29.45 8.68 -9.57
N GLY A 32 -29.46 7.58 -8.82
CA GLY A 32 -29.55 6.23 -9.37
C GLY A 32 -28.99 5.21 -8.39
N GLY A 33 -29.86 4.58 -7.61
CA GLY A 33 -29.46 3.49 -6.73
C GLY A 33 -28.98 2.30 -7.55
N ASP A 34 -27.70 1.99 -7.43
CA ASP A 34 -27.21 0.62 -7.42
C ASP A 34 -26.05 0.59 -6.42
N THR A 35 -26.23 -0.28 -5.44
CA THR A 35 -25.36 -0.58 -4.30
C THR A 35 -23.91 -0.10 -4.44
N ALA A 36 -23.60 1.04 -3.84
CA ALA A 36 -22.34 1.13 -3.10
C ALA A 36 -22.51 0.17 -1.92
N ASP A 37 -22.35 -1.13 -2.16
CA ASP A 37 -22.09 -2.11 -1.11
C ASP A 37 -20.90 -1.54 -0.35
N GLY A 38 -21.20 -0.89 0.79
CA GLY A 38 -20.24 -0.09 1.52
C GLY A 38 -18.99 -0.92 1.69
N LEU A 39 -17.86 -0.42 1.19
CA LEU A 39 -16.61 -1.15 1.02
C LEU A 39 -16.35 -2.00 2.27
N LYS A 40 -16.73 -3.29 2.23
CA LYS A 40 -16.60 -4.15 3.41
C LYS A 40 -15.13 -4.47 3.52
N SER A 41 -14.45 -3.77 4.43
CA SER A 41 -13.07 -4.10 4.79
C SER A 41 -13.07 -5.48 5.45
N ASP A 42 -12.82 -6.52 4.65
CA ASP A 42 -12.69 -7.88 5.14
C ASP A 42 -11.25 -8.09 5.61
N LYS A 43 -11.08 -8.22 6.92
CA LYS A 43 -9.80 -8.51 7.58
C LYS A 43 -9.05 -9.68 6.92
N LYS A 44 -9.76 -10.74 6.53
CA LYS A 44 -9.15 -11.92 5.90
C LYS A 44 -8.63 -11.57 4.51
N VAL A 45 -9.36 -10.75 3.74
CA VAL A 45 -8.93 -10.31 2.41
C VAL A 45 -7.65 -9.49 2.51
N TRP A 46 -7.60 -8.49 3.40
CA TRP A 46 -6.40 -7.67 3.60
C TRP A 46 -5.21 -8.46 4.13
N THR A 47 -5.44 -9.37 5.08
CA THR A 47 -4.39 -10.24 5.61
C THR A 47 -3.82 -11.14 4.51
N LYS A 48 -4.70 -11.81 3.74
CA LYS A 48 -4.29 -12.68 2.64
C LYS A 48 -3.55 -11.92 1.54
N ALA A 49 -4.03 -10.74 1.17
CA ALA A 49 -3.36 -9.88 0.19
C ALA A 49 -1.96 -9.48 0.67
N GLY A 50 -1.80 -9.20 1.97
CA GLY A 50 -0.50 -8.90 2.55
C GLY A 50 0.45 -10.10 2.57
N GLU A 51 -0.04 -11.28 2.97
CA GLU A 51 0.71 -12.54 2.94
C GLU A 51 1.18 -12.89 1.53
N ASP A 52 0.28 -12.81 0.53
CA ASP A 52 0.62 -13.10 -0.87
C ASP A 52 1.63 -12.12 -1.44
N THR A 53 1.49 -10.83 -1.10
CA THR A 53 2.45 -9.81 -1.52
C THR A 53 3.84 -10.06 -0.94
N LYS A 54 3.93 -10.48 0.33
CA LYS A 54 5.21 -10.91 0.94
C LYS A 54 5.73 -12.21 0.35
N GLY A 55 4.85 -13.14 -0.01
CA GLY A 55 5.23 -14.41 -0.64
C GLY A 55 6.03 -14.25 -1.94
N LEU A 56 5.85 -13.14 -2.66
CA LEU A 56 6.66 -12.80 -3.83
C LEU A 56 8.15 -12.65 -3.51
N GLN A 57 8.50 -12.29 -2.26
CA GLN A 57 9.88 -12.07 -1.84
C GLN A 57 10.75 -13.33 -1.99
N ASP A 58 10.18 -14.52 -1.79
CA ASP A 58 10.90 -15.79 -1.95
C ASP A 58 11.34 -16.01 -3.40
N GLY A 59 10.46 -15.71 -4.36
CA GLY A 59 10.76 -15.82 -5.78
C GLY A 59 11.81 -14.82 -6.23
N LEU A 60 11.68 -13.57 -5.78
CA LEU A 60 12.62 -12.48 -6.08
C LEU A 60 14.00 -12.77 -5.46
N GLY A 61 14.04 -13.27 -4.23
CA GLY A 61 15.27 -13.71 -3.56
C GLY A 61 15.99 -14.83 -4.32
N LYS A 62 15.25 -15.82 -4.82
CA LYS A 62 15.81 -16.88 -5.68
C LYS A 62 16.37 -16.31 -6.99
N ALA A 63 15.69 -15.35 -7.60
CA ALA A 63 16.17 -14.69 -8.82
C ALA A 63 17.48 -13.91 -8.57
N LEU A 64 17.56 -13.17 -7.47
CA LEU A 64 18.80 -12.49 -7.03
C LEU A 64 19.94 -13.48 -6.77
N GLY A 65 19.64 -14.63 -6.14
CA GLY A 65 20.61 -15.70 -5.93
C GLY A 65 21.20 -16.20 -7.24
N ARG A 66 20.36 -16.55 -8.22
CA ARG A 66 20.82 -17.00 -9.55
C ARG A 66 21.67 -15.95 -10.27
N LEU A 67 21.31 -14.68 -10.12
CA LEU A 67 22.06 -13.57 -10.70
C LEU A 67 23.45 -13.42 -10.05
N ALA A 68 23.55 -13.63 -8.74
CA ALA A 68 24.83 -13.66 -8.02
C ALA A 68 25.68 -14.88 -8.38
N ASP A 69 25.06 -16.06 -8.47
CA ASP A 69 25.74 -17.29 -8.87
C ASP A 69 26.32 -17.15 -10.28
N GLY A 70 25.56 -16.55 -11.22
CA GLY A 70 26.00 -16.25 -12.58
C GLY A 70 27.17 -15.27 -12.68
N GLN A 71 27.52 -14.57 -11.60
CA GLN A 71 28.73 -13.73 -11.52
C GLN A 71 29.92 -14.38 -10.86
N SER A 72 29.74 -15.58 -10.32
CA SER A 72 30.85 -16.30 -9.71
C SER A 72 31.90 -16.63 -10.77
N GLY A 73 33.16 -16.32 -10.46
CA GLY A 73 34.29 -16.60 -11.34
C GLY A 73 34.62 -15.52 -12.38
N LEU A 74 33.93 -14.37 -12.39
CA LEU A 74 34.18 -13.30 -13.37
C LEU A 74 35.57 -12.62 -13.23
N GLY A 75 36.27 -12.81 -12.11
CA GLY A 75 37.59 -12.21 -11.88
C GLY A 75 37.58 -10.68 -11.92
N ASP A 76 38.73 -10.07 -12.18
CA ASP A 76 38.81 -8.63 -12.47
C ASP A 76 38.29 -8.36 -13.90
N PRO A 77 37.24 -7.55 -14.10
CA PRO A 77 36.74 -7.21 -15.43
C PRO A 77 37.70 -6.33 -16.25
N ALA A 78 38.80 -5.84 -15.67
CA ALA A 78 39.78 -5.00 -16.35
C ALA A 78 40.28 -5.65 -17.66
N GLY A 79 40.13 -4.93 -18.77
CA GLY A 79 40.55 -5.39 -20.10
C GLY A 79 39.56 -6.29 -20.83
N CYS A 80 38.47 -6.73 -20.20
CA CYS A 80 37.44 -7.58 -20.82
C CYS A 80 36.08 -6.85 -20.87
N ARG A 81 35.72 -6.34 -22.05
CA ARG A 81 34.47 -5.56 -22.24
C ARG A 81 33.20 -6.36 -21.91
N SER A 82 33.17 -7.66 -22.22
CA SER A 82 32.03 -8.51 -21.90
C SER A 82 31.89 -8.75 -20.39
N ALA A 83 33.01 -8.90 -19.67
CA ALA A 83 32.99 -9.01 -18.21
C ALA A 83 32.51 -7.71 -17.55
N ALA A 84 32.97 -6.55 -18.03
CA ALA A 84 32.48 -5.26 -17.56
C ALA A 84 30.96 -5.10 -17.79
N ALA A 85 30.46 -5.42 -18.99
CA ALA A 85 29.03 -5.36 -19.30
C ALA A 85 28.21 -6.33 -18.44
N GLN A 86 28.72 -7.55 -18.17
CA GLN A 86 28.06 -8.51 -17.29
C GLN A 86 27.97 -7.97 -15.85
N LYS A 87 29.02 -7.32 -15.35
CA LYS A 87 29.03 -6.65 -14.03
C LYS A 87 27.99 -5.54 -13.93
N GLU A 88 27.91 -4.66 -14.92
CA GLU A 88 26.92 -3.59 -14.97
C GLU A 88 25.47 -4.13 -15.00
N LEU A 89 25.25 -5.20 -15.78
CA LEU A 89 23.95 -5.89 -15.81
C LEU A 89 23.61 -6.49 -14.45
N TYR A 90 24.55 -7.16 -13.79
CA TYR A 90 24.35 -7.67 -12.44
C TYR A 90 23.98 -6.58 -11.45
N ASP A 91 24.74 -5.48 -11.41
CA ASP A 91 24.54 -4.41 -10.44
C ASP A 91 23.17 -3.73 -10.64
N SER A 92 22.77 -3.49 -11.90
CA SER A 92 21.46 -2.91 -12.22
C SER A 92 20.29 -3.82 -11.83
N TRP A 93 20.34 -5.11 -12.18
CA TRP A 93 19.28 -6.05 -11.82
C TRP A 93 19.23 -6.35 -10.33
N LYS A 94 20.38 -6.41 -9.65
CA LYS A 94 20.44 -6.57 -8.20
C LYS A 94 19.73 -5.41 -7.50
N LYS A 95 19.98 -4.18 -7.96
CA LYS A 95 19.29 -2.99 -7.45
C LYS A 95 17.79 -3.08 -7.69
N TYR A 96 17.37 -3.24 -8.95
CA TYR A 96 15.96 -3.25 -9.33
C TYR A 96 15.16 -4.34 -8.62
N VAL A 97 15.61 -5.60 -8.70
CA VAL A 97 14.91 -6.73 -8.07
C VAL A 97 14.96 -6.61 -6.54
N GLY A 98 16.03 -6.05 -5.98
CA GLY A 98 16.15 -5.74 -4.55
C GLY A 98 15.11 -4.71 -4.09
N ASP A 99 14.93 -3.64 -4.87
CA ASP A 99 13.95 -2.57 -4.59
C ASP A 99 12.51 -3.10 -4.73
N VAL A 100 12.21 -3.91 -5.75
CA VAL A 100 10.92 -4.62 -5.89
C VAL A 100 10.67 -5.55 -4.71
N ASN A 101 11.67 -6.32 -4.29
CA ASN A 101 11.58 -7.21 -3.14
C ASN A 101 11.29 -6.45 -1.83
N GLY A 102 11.96 -5.31 -1.61
CA GLY A 102 11.69 -4.42 -0.49
C GLY A 102 10.27 -3.86 -0.52
N ARG A 103 9.79 -3.43 -1.69
CA ARG A 103 8.43 -2.91 -1.89
C ARG A 103 7.37 -3.96 -1.58
N CYS A 104 7.56 -5.21 -2.01
CA CYS A 104 6.68 -6.33 -1.65
C CYS A 104 6.59 -6.52 -0.13
N GLY A 105 7.73 -6.47 0.57
CA GLY A 105 7.76 -6.57 2.03
C GLY A 105 7.00 -5.44 2.74
N ASP A 106 7.28 -4.20 2.36
CA ASP A 106 6.67 -3.01 2.98
C ASP A 106 5.16 -2.93 2.67
N LEU A 107 4.75 -3.16 1.41
CA LEU A 107 3.35 -3.16 1.01
C LEU A 107 2.59 -4.31 1.67
N GLY A 108 3.12 -5.53 1.63
CA GLY A 108 2.47 -6.67 2.25
C GLY A 108 2.30 -6.48 3.77
N GLY A 109 3.31 -5.90 4.43
CA GLY A 109 3.22 -5.54 5.85
C GLY A 109 2.14 -4.49 6.16
N LEU A 110 1.96 -3.50 5.28
CA LEU A 110 0.89 -2.51 5.40
C LEU A 110 -0.50 -3.16 5.24
N LEU A 111 -0.68 -4.02 4.22
CA LEU A 111 -1.95 -4.70 3.96
C LEU A 111 -2.36 -5.59 5.14
N GLU A 112 -1.43 -6.37 5.70
CA GLU A 112 -1.70 -7.16 6.91
C GLU A 112 -2.08 -6.29 8.12
N ARG A 113 -1.46 -5.12 8.28
CA ARG A 113 -1.74 -4.21 9.41
C ARG A 113 -3.11 -3.57 9.27
N ALA A 114 -3.44 -3.08 8.08
CA ALA A 114 -4.75 -2.54 7.76
C ALA A 114 -5.87 -3.57 8.04
N GLY A 115 -5.63 -4.84 7.66
CA GLY A 115 -6.55 -5.94 7.94
C GLY A 115 -6.64 -6.35 9.41
N ARG A 116 -5.50 -6.52 10.09
CA ARG A 116 -5.47 -7.05 11.47
C ARG A 116 -6.18 -6.14 12.45
N ASP A 117 -5.93 -4.84 12.34
CA ASP A 117 -6.31 -3.91 13.38
C ASP A 117 -7.65 -3.25 13.09
N LEU A 118 -8.12 -3.19 11.82
CA LEU A 118 -9.21 -2.29 11.37
C LEU A 118 -9.04 -0.85 11.93
N ALA A 119 -7.86 -0.53 12.45
CA ALA A 119 -7.54 0.63 13.26
C ALA A 119 -6.81 1.69 12.44
N MET A 120 -6.44 1.35 11.21
CA MET A 120 -5.98 2.34 10.25
C MET A 120 -7.20 2.90 9.55
N THR A 121 -7.39 4.21 9.71
CA THR A 121 -8.27 4.99 8.85
C THR A 121 -7.75 4.98 7.42
N ASP A 122 -8.64 5.22 6.45
CA ASP A 122 -8.26 5.35 5.04
C ASP A 122 -7.15 6.41 4.83
N GLY A 123 -7.16 7.47 5.64
CA GLY A 123 -6.12 8.50 5.64
C GLY A 123 -4.75 7.97 6.06
N GLU A 124 -4.68 7.11 7.09
CA GLU A 124 -3.44 6.48 7.53
C GLU A 124 -2.92 5.45 6.54
N VAL A 125 -3.83 4.65 5.94
CA VAL A 125 -3.47 3.72 4.86
C VAL A 125 -2.90 4.50 3.68
N LYS A 126 -3.56 5.58 3.26
CA LYS A 126 -3.09 6.46 2.19
C LYS A 126 -1.71 7.05 2.49
N ALA A 127 -1.52 7.61 3.68
CA ALA A 127 -0.24 8.20 4.08
C ALA A 127 0.89 7.15 4.09
N ALA A 128 0.60 5.92 4.49
CA ALA A 128 1.56 4.82 4.44
C ALA A 128 1.89 4.40 3.00
N LEU A 129 0.88 4.31 2.12
CA LEU A 129 1.09 4.04 0.69
C LEU A 129 1.94 5.13 0.02
N ASP A 130 1.68 6.40 0.33
CA ASP A 130 2.44 7.53 -0.22
C ASP A 130 3.92 7.47 0.23
N LYS A 131 4.19 7.06 1.48
CA LYS A 131 5.58 6.80 1.95
C LYS A 131 6.25 5.65 1.22
N ILE A 132 5.55 4.53 0.99
CA ILE A 132 6.08 3.40 0.23
C ILE A 132 6.39 3.83 -1.21
N LYS A 133 5.49 4.59 -1.84
CA LYS A 133 5.68 5.14 -3.19
C LYS A 133 6.91 6.05 -3.26
N ALA A 134 7.09 6.93 -2.27
CA ALA A 134 8.25 7.81 -2.19
C ALA A 134 9.57 7.07 -1.91
N LYS A 135 9.51 5.93 -1.20
CA LYS A 135 10.69 5.10 -0.91
C LYS A 135 11.17 4.32 -2.14
N TYR A 136 10.23 3.82 -2.96
CA TYR A 136 10.52 2.96 -4.12
C TYR A 136 10.18 3.65 -5.44
N VAL A 137 10.88 4.76 -5.72
CA VAL A 137 10.80 5.48 -7.00
C VAL A 137 11.63 4.72 -8.05
N ASP A 138 11.19 3.51 -8.40
CA ASP A 138 11.99 2.64 -9.28
C ASP A 138 11.23 2.21 -10.55
N THR A 139 9.96 2.57 -10.66
CA THR A 139 9.16 2.35 -11.88
C THR A 139 7.98 3.31 -11.82
N GLU A 140 7.73 4.09 -12.88
CA GLU A 140 6.51 4.87 -12.96
C GLU A 140 5.29 3.97 -12.75
N ALA A 141 4.29 4.45 -12.03
CA ALA A 141 3.07 3.69 -11.78
C ALA A 141 2.28 3.53 -13.09
N VAL A 142 2.39 2.36 -13.73
CA VAL A 142 1.66 2.03 -14.97
C VAL A 142 0.19 1.59 -14.75
N GLY A 143 -0.32 1.61 -13.51
CA GLY A 143 -1.68 1.20 -13.17
C GLY A 143 -2.46 2.27 -12.40
N GLY A 144 -3.75 2.40 -12.70
CA GLY A 144 -4.65 3.35 -12.03
C GLY A 144 -4.69 4.76 -12.63
N GLN A 145 -4.10 4.98 -13.80
CA GLN A 145 -4.42 6.16 -14.58
C GLN A 145 -5.85 6.00 -15.10
N ALA A 146 -6.75 6.86 -14.62
CA ALA A 146 -8.03 7.06 -15.28
C ALA A 146 -7.70 7.42 -16.72
N GLN A 147 -8.07 6.53 -17.65
CA GLN A 147 -8.01 6.84 -19.06
C GLN A 147 -9.13 7.85 -19.27
N ASP A 148 -8.80 9.14 -19.18
CA ASP A 148 -9.73 10.21 -19.51
C ASP A 148 -10.35 9.89 -20.87
N ARG A 149 -11.64 9.57 -20.85
CA ARG A 149 -12.54 9.49 -21.99
C ARG A 149 -13.73 10.38 -21.70
#